data_AF-A0A7V9UHL7-F1
#
_entry.id   AF-A0A7V9UHL7-F1
#
_cell.length_a   1.000
_cell.length_b   1.000
_cell.length_c   1.000
_cell.angle_alpha   90.00
_cell.angle_beta   90.00
_cell.angle_gamma   90.00
#
_symmetry.space_group_name_H-M   'P 1'
#
loop_
_entity.id
_entity.type
_entity.pdbx_description
1 polymer ?
#
loop_
_entity_poly.entity_id
_entity_poly.type
_entity_poly.pdbx_seq_one_letter_code
_entity_poly.pdbx_strand_id
1 'polypeptide(L)'
;MDPNNLKEDPQDSSSSKKINEDLSAKKKFDDFGGVRFSKPIRKEEKSGSDILSFMKENTRDTIAYVVLIAGIMMMFFDNVAIYGGLIVGVIFGLYFAKELAYLVTNAGTLIEEQGVPKTLMIGALLLIFLLKVPFVFIGAALVAVLKAFFGDDILKN
;
A
#
# COMPACT_ATOMS: atom_id res chain seq x y z
N MET A 1 59.89 45.79 27.35
CA MET A 1 58.63 45.89 26.60
C MET A 1 58.98 46.00 25.14
N ASP A 2 58.80 44.91 24.38
CA ASP A 2 58.24 44.94 23.02
C ASP A 2 57.84 43.49 22.65
N PRO A 3 56.56 43.18 22.33
CA PRO A 3 56.10 41.84 21.99
C PRO A 3 55.88 41.67 20.47
N ASN A 4 55.94 40.42 20.00
CA ASN A 4 55.60 39.93 18.65
C ASN A 4 56.68 40.04 17.57
N ASN A 5 57.31 38.90 17.24
CA ASN A 5 57.08 38.31 15.92
C ASN A 5 57.55 36.85 15.83
N LEU A 6 56.61 35.98 15.45
CA LEU A 6 56.83 34.58 15.06
C LEU A 6 57.63 34.50 13.76
N LYS A 7 58.45 33.44 13.64
CA LYS A 7 58.37 32.43 12.56
C LYS A 7 59.39 31.33 12.81
N GLU A 8 58.90 30.14 13.11
CA GLU A 8 59.65 28.87 13.06
C GLU A 8 59.46 28.21 11.70
N ASP A 9 60.54 27.57 11.25
CA ASP A 9 60.75 26.92 9.96
C ASP A 9 60.10 25.50 9.87
N PRO A 10 60.01 24.91 8.66
CA PRO A 10 58.98 23.95 8.28
C PRO A 10 59.35 22.47 8.51
N GLN A 11 58.40 21.67 9.03
CA GLN A 11 58.47 20.21 9.04
C GLN A 11 57.67 19.55 7.91
N ASP A 12 58.45 18.99 6.99
CA ASP A 12 58.35 17.66 6.36
C ASP A 12 57.01 17.22 5.70
N SER A 13 56.93 17.54 4.41
CA SER A 13 55.89 17.12 3.44
C SER A 13 55.96 15.65 2.99
N SER A 14 56.90 14.83 3.51
CA SER A 14 57.09 13.45 3.07
C SER A 14 56.10 12.45 3.70
N SER A 15 55.62 12.73 4.91
CA SER A 15 54.78 11.80 5.68
C SER A 15 53.33 11.75 5.21
N SER A 16 52.76 12.89 4.80
CA SER A 16 51.38 13.01 4.35
C SER A 16 51.13 12.35 2.98
N LYS A 17 52.16 12.10 2.18
CA LYS A 17 52.03 11.52 0.84
C LYS A 17 51.85 10.00 0.88
N LYS A 18 52.56 9.30 1.79
CA LYS A 18 52.45 7.84 1.95
C LYS A 18 51.11 7.39 2.51
N ILE A 19 50.52 8.15 3.44
CA ILE A 19 49.22 7.82 4.05
C ILE A 19 48.09 7.84 3.01
N ASN A 20 48.17 8.74 2.02
CA ASN A 20 47.14 8.89 0.99
C ASN A 20 47.22 7.81 -0.11
N GLU A 21 48.40 7.27 -0.41
CA GLU A 21 48.54 6.15 -1.35
C GLU A 21 47.98 4.85 -0.79
N ASP A 22 48.24 4.54 0.49
CA ASP A 22 47.69 3.34 1.15
C ASP A 22 46.16 3.39 1.28
N LEU A 23 45.58 4.58 1.50
CA LEU A 23 44.12 4.77 1.53
C LEU A 23 43.48 4.56 0.15
N SER A 24 44.20 4.90 -0.92
CA SER A 24 43.74 4.77 -2.30
C SER A 24 43.73 3.31 -2.77
N ALA A 25 44.71 2.52 -2.33
CA ALA A 25 44.79 1.09 -2.61
C ALA A 25 43.71 0.30 -1.85
N LYS A 26 43.40 0.67 -0.60
CA LYS A 26 42.38 0.00 0.22
C LYS A 26 40.96 0.20 -0.34
N LYS A 27 40.65 1.40 -0.84
CA LYS A 27 39.33 1.69 -1.44
C LYS A 27 39.06 0.90 -2.72
N LYS A 28 40.09 0.56 -3.50
CA LYS A 28 39.93 -0.24 -4.73
C LYS A 28 39.72 -1.74 -4.47
N PHE A 29 40.09 -2.25 -3.30
CA PHE A 29 39.91 -3.66 -2.95
C PHE A 29 38.49 -3.97 -2.43
N ASP A 30 37.82 -2.98 -1.84
CA ASP A 30 36.44 -3.13 -1.36
C ASP A 30 35.39 -3.11 -2.50
N ASP A 31 35.76 -2.61 -3.68
CA ASP A 31 34.88 -2.47 -4.87
C ASP A 31 34.98 -3.67 -5.84
N PHE A 32 35.99 -4.53 -5.67
CA PHE A 32 36.21 -5.73 -6.48
C PHE A 32 35.94 -7.01 -5.67
N GLY A 33 34.66 -7.39 -5.59
CA GLY A 33 34.26 -8.80 -5.55
C GLY A 33 34.69 -9.64 -4.35
N GLY A 34 34.80 -9.05 -3.16
CA GLY A 34 35.01 -9.80 -1.92
C GLY A 34 33.81 -10.70 -1.59
N VAL A 35 33.94 -11.99 -1.91
CA VAL A 35 33.08 -13.09 -1.45
C VAL A 35 32.93 -12.97 0.06
N ARG A 36 31.79 -12.43 0.51
CA ARG A 36 31.48 -12.29 1.93
C ARG A 36 31.30 -13.69 2.51
N PHE A 37 32.31 -14.17 3.22
CA PHE A 37 32.20 -15.31 4.11
C PHE A 37 30.96 -15.13 4.99
N SER A 38 30.05 -16.08 4.83
CA SER A 38 28.84 -16.27 5.62
C SER A 38 29.15 -16.12 7.11
N LYS A 39 28.49 -15.16 7.76
CA LYS A 39 28.33 -15.12 9.22
C LYS A 39 27.97 -16.53 9.69
N PRO A 40 28.51 -17.04 10.81
CA PRO A 40 27.97 -18.26 11.39
C PRO A 40 26.49 -17.99 11.66
N ILE A 41 25.62 -18.75 10.99
CA ILE A 41 24.18 -18.73 11.23
C ILE A 41 24.01 -19.16 12.68
N ARG A 42 23.90 -18.18 13.58
CA ARG A 42 23.26 -18.40 14.86
C ARG A 42 21.87 -18.91 14.49
N LYS A 43 21.66 -20.18 14.81
CA LYS A 43 20.37 -20.84 14.80
C LYS A 43 19.55 -20.15 15.90
N GLU A 44 19.05 -18.95 15.61
CA GLU A 44 17.94 -18.42 16.38
C GLU A 44 16.76 -19.33 16.07
N GLU A 45 16.24 -19.94 17.11
CA GLU A 45 14.98 -20.65 17.11
C GLU A 45 13.86 -19.67 16.75
N LYS A 46 13.74 -19.36 15.45
CA LYS A 46 12.58 -18.73 14.85
C LYS A 46 11.49 -19.78 14.69
N SER A 47 10.81 -20.12 15.77
CA SER A 47 9.69 -21.05 15.73
C SER A 47 8.53 -20.50 16.57
N GLY A 48 7.58 -19.86 15.90
CA GLY A 48 6.24 -19.62 16.46
C GLY A 48 5.66 -18.23 16.19
N SER A 49 6.44 -17.16 16.39
CA SER A 49 5.90 -15.78 16.37
C SER A 49 5.76 -15.18 14.97
N ASP A 50 6.68 -15.48 14.05
CA ASP A 50 6.65 -14.91 12.70
C ASP A 50 5.49 -15.47 11.85
N ILE A 51 5.10 -16.73 12.02
CA ILE A 51 3.97 -17.33 11.26
C ILE A 51 2.63 -16.72 11.73
N LEU A 52 2.50 -16.46 13.03
CA LEU A 52 1.30 -15.85 13.61
C LEU A 52 1.13 -14.38 13.18
N SER A 53 2.22 -13.62 13.04
CA SER A 53 2.15 -12.25 12.49
C SER A 53 1.86 -12.25 10.99
N PHE A 54 2.46 -13.14 10.20
CA PHE A 54 2.15 -13.31 8.77
C PHE A 54 0.70 -13.74 8.51
N MET A 55 0.11 -14.56 9.38
CA MET A 55 -1.32 -14.89 9.29
C MET A 55 -2.18 -13.68 9.65
N LYS A 56 -1.87 -12.99 10.76
CA LYS A 56 -2.67 -11.85 11.26
C LYS A 56 -2.73 -10.68 10.28
N GLU A 57 -1.66 -10.43 9.54
CA GLU A 57 -1.55 -9.29 8.61
C GLU A 57 -2.49 -9.42 7.39
N ASN A 58 -2.81 -10.65 6.97
CA ASN A 58 -3.74 -10.91 5.84
C ASN A 58 -5.08 -11.53 6.26
N THR A 59 -5.30 -11.78 7.56
CA THR A 59 -6.54 -12.41 8.03
C THR A 59 -7.74 -11.53 7.72
N ARG A 60 -7.60 -10.20 7.84
CA ARG A 60 -8.69 -9.25 7.57
C ARG A 60 -9.17 -9.30 6.13
N ASP A 61 -8.25 -9.25 5.17
CA ASP A 61 -8.58 -9.32 3.74
C ASP A 61 -9.15 -10.69 3.39
N THR A 62 -8.58 -11.75 3.96
CA THR A 62 -9.11 -13.12 3.78
C THR A 62 -10.54 -13.23 4.30
N ILE A 63 -10.83 -12.70 5.48
CA ILE A 63 -12.19 -12.66 6.04
C ILE A 63 -13.11 -11.86 5.12
N ALA A 64 -12.67 -10.70 4.62
CA ALA A 64 -13.46 -9.90 3.69
C ALA A 64 -13.83 -10.69 2.43
N TYR A 65 -12.88 -11.44 1.84
CA TYR A 65 -13.18 -12.30 0.69
C TYR A 65 -14.17 -13.41 1.01
N VAL A 66 -13.99 -14.10 2.16
CA VAL A 66 -14.91 -15.17 2.58
C VAL A 66 -16.32 -14.62 2.81
N VAL A 67 -16.44 -13.47 3.49
CA VAL A 67 -17.72 -12.81 3.74
C VAL A 67 -18.35 -12.29 2.44
N LEU A 68 -17.55 -11.78 1.51
CA LEU A 68 -18.02 -11.34 0.20
C LEU A 68 -18.61 -12.51 -0.60
N ILE A 69 -17.90 -13.64 -0.66
CA ILE A 69 -18.38 -14.85 -1.34
C ILE A 69 -19.68 -15.34 -0.69
N ALA A 70 -19.75 -15.38 0.64
CA ALA A 70 -20.96 -15.75 1.35
C ALA A 70 -22.12 -14.79 1.06
N GLY A 71 -21.86 -13.48 1.01
CA GLY A 71 -22.84 -12.45 0.67
C GLY A 71 -23.38 -12.63 -0.74
N ILE A 72 -22.50 -12.87 -1.73
CA ILE A 72 -22.89 -13.16 -3.13
C ILE A 72 -23.77 -14.42 -3.19
N MET A 73 -23.37 -15.50 -2.49
CA MET A 73 -24.15 -16.73 -2.42
C MET A 73 -25.53 -16.50 -1.81
N MET A 74 -25.65 -15.67 -0.76
CA MET A 74 -26.93 -15.32 -0.15
C MET A 74 -27.87 -14.57 -1.12
N MET A 75 -27.34 -13.82 -2.09
CA MET A 75 -28.16 -13.09 -3.07
C MET A 75 -28.99 -14.00 -3.97
N PHE A 76 -28.61 -15.28 -4.11
CA PHE A 76 -29.35 -16.26 -4.88
C PHE A 76 -30.57 -16.84 -4.15
N PHE A 77 -30.71 -16.59 -2.85
CA PHE A 77 -31.83 -17.08 -2.05
C PHE A 77 -32.77 -15.93 -1.70
N ASP A 78 -33.99 -15.94 -2.22
CA ASP A 78 -34.96 -14.84 -2.07
C ASP A 78 -35.15 -14.38 -0.61
N ASN A 79 -35.14 -15.33 0.34
CA ASN A 79 -35.32 -15.05 1.76
C ASN A 79 -34.17 -14.27 2.41
N VAL A 80 -32.96 -14.36 1.84
CA VAL A 80 -31.72 -13.78 2.42
C VAL A 80 -31.05 -12.79 1.46
N ALA A 81 -31.62 -12.59 0.27
CA ALA A 81 -31.02 -11.78 -0.78
C ALA A 81 -30.75 -10.32 -0.36
N ILE A 82 -31.61 -9.76 0.49
CA ILE A 82 -31.46 -8.41 1.02
C ILE A 82 -30.18 -8.30 1.87
N TYR A 83 -29.98 -9.24 2.80
CA TYR A 83 -28.80 -9.28 3.66
C TYR A 83 -27.53 -9.55 2.85
N GLY A 84 -27.59 -10.48 1.89
CA GLY A 84 -26.50 -10.74 0.95
C GLY A 84 -26.09 -9.47 0.21
N GLY A 85 -27.08 -8.73 -0.33
CA GLY A 85 -26.85 -7.46 -1.00
C GLY A 85 -26.20 -6.40 -0.11
N LEU A 86 -26.67 -6.24 1.13
CA LEU A 86 -26.06 -5.31 2.08
C LEU A 86 -24.63 -5.69 2.43
N ILE A 87 -24.34 -6.98 2.68
CA ILE A 87 -22.99 -7.47 2.99
C ILE A 87 -22.04 -7.15 1.82
N VAL A 88 -22.45 -7.51 0.60
CA VAL A 88 -21.68 -7.24 -0.61
C VAL A 88 -21.47 -5.74 -0.79
N GLY A 89 -22.52 -4.94 -0.60
CA GLY A 89 -22.46 -3.48 -0.66
C GLY A 89 -21.49 -2.87 0.33
N VAL A 90 -21.53 -3.30 1.58
CA VAL A 90 -20.62 -2.83 2.64
C VAL A 90 -19.18 -3.17 2.31
N ILE A 91 -18.88 -4.43 1.96
CA ILE A 91 -17.50 -4.81 1.60
C ILE A 91 -17.03 -4.06 0.36
N PHE A 92 -17.87 -3.95 -0.65
CA PHE A 92 -17.55 -3.21 -1.87
C PHE A 92 -17.27 -1.73 -1.57
N GLY A 93 -18.10 -1.07 -0.77
CA GLY A 93 -17.87 0.31 -0.33
C GLY A 93 -16.62 0.46 0.56
N LEU A 94 -16.27 -0.55 1.35
CA LEU A 94 -15.04 -0.49 2.16
C LEU A 94 -13.78 -0.50 1.30
N TYR A 95 -13.74 -1.34 0.27
CA TYR A 95 -12.56 -1.52 -0.58
C TYR A 95 -12.49 -0.54 -1.75
N PHE A 96 -13.63 -0.21 -2.38
CA PHE A 96 -13.67 0.53 -3.65
C PHE A 96 -14.22 1.95 -3.54
N ALA A 97 -14.47 2.49 -2.33
CA ALA A 97 -15.04 3.84 -2.19
C ALA A 97 -14.21 4.94 -2.89
N LYS A 98 -12.88 4.84 -2.88
CA LYS A 98 -12.00 5.85 -3.47
C LYS A 98 -12.04 5.79 -5.00
N GLU A 99 -12.04 4.58 -5.54
CA GLU A 99 -12.15 4.28 -6.96
C GLU A 99 -13.51 4.68 -7.52
N LEU A 100 -14.60 4.43 -6.78
CA LEU A 100 -15.94 4.88 -7.17
C LEU A 100 -16.03 6.41 -7.18
N ALA A 101 -15.50 7.08 -6.16
CA ALA A 101 -15.49 8.54 -6.11
C ALA A 101 -14.74 9.11 -7.32
N TYR A 102 -13.57 8.55 -7.64
CA TYR A 102 -12.78 8.94 -8.81
C TYR A 102 -13.54 8.71 -10.13
N LEU A 103 -14.18 7.56 -10.29
CA LEU A 103 -14.96 7.24 -11.49
C LEU A 103 -16.10 8.24 -11.70
N VAL A 104 -16.78 8.65 -10.63
CA VAL A 104 -17.88 9.61 -10.70
C VAL A 104 -17.37 11.03 -10.99
N THR A 105 -16.28 11.47 -10.35
CA THR A 105 -15.70 12.80 -10.60
C THR A 105 -15.11 12.92 -11.99
N ASN A 106 -14.65 11.82 -12.58
CA ASN A 106 -14.02 11.77 -13.90
C ASN A 106 -14.95 11.20 -14.98
N ALA A 107 -16.26 11.14 -14.73
CA ALA A 107 -17.21 10.63 -15.72
C ALA A 107 -17.18 11.44 -17.03
N GLY A 108 -16.89 12.74 -16.97
CA GLY A 108 -16.75 13.60 -18.15
C GLY A 108 -15.61 13.17 -19.07
N THR A 109 -14.46 12.81 -18.51
CA THR A 109 -13.30 12.36 -19.31
C THR A 109 -13.57 11.00 -19.95
N LEU A 110 -14.36 10.13 -19.29
CA LEU A 110 -14.79 8.85 -19.89
C LEU A 110 -15.69 9.06 -21.13
N ILE A 111 -16.53 10.11 -21.14
CA ILE A 111 -17.36 10.46 -22.30
C ILE A 111 -16.49 10.95 -23.46
N GLU A 112 -15.49 11.79 -23.17
CA GLU A 112 -14.56 12.30 -24.17
C GLU A 112 -13.70 11.17 -24.80
N GLU A 113 -13.22 10.23 -23.99
CA GLU A 113 -12.36 9.14 -24.46
C GLU A 113 -13.12 8.03 -25.19
N GLN A 114 -14.30 7.63 -24.70
CA GLN A 114 -15.03 6.47 -25.22
C GLN A 114 -16.15 6.84 -26.20
N GLY A 115 -16.58 8.10 -26.18
CA GLY A 115 -17.68 8.62 -26.96
C GLY A 115 -19.05 8.39 -26.30
N VAL A 116 -19.96 9.33 -26.54
CA VAL A 116 -21.32 9.37 -25.97
C VAL A 116 -22.08 8.03 -26.05
N PRO A 117 -22.10 7.28 -27.17
CA PRO A 117 -22.91 6.06 -27.27
C PRO A 117 -22.45 4.95 -26.31
N LYS A 118 -21.13 4.79 -26.13
CA LYS A 118 -20.58 3.75 -25.24
C LYS A 118 -20.83 4.10 -23.78
N THR A 119 -20.62 5.36 -23.40
CA THR A 119 -20.91 5.80 -22.03
C THR A 119 -22.38 5.70 -21.70
N LEU A 120 -23.27 5.98 -22.65
CA LEU A 120 -24.71 5.79 -22.48
C LEU A 120 -25.08 4.32 -22.22
N MET A 121 -24.45 3.38 -22.94
CA MET A 121 -24.65 1.94 -22.72
C MET A 121 -24.17 1.49 -21.34
N ILE A 122 -23.01 1.98 -20.89
CA ILE A 122 -22.49 1.71 -19.54
C ILE A 122 -23.44 2.29 -18.48
N GLY A 123 -23.90 3.52 -18.67
CA GLY A 123 -24.85 4.16 -17.76
C GLY A 123 -26.18 3.41 -17.69
N ALA A 124 -26.72 2.95 -18.82
CA ALA A 124 -27.93 2.14 -18.86
C ALA A 124 -27.74 0.79 -18.15
N LEU A 125 -26.60 0.12 -18.36
CA LEU A 125 -26.26 -1.12 -17.67
C LEU A 125 -26.15 -0.92 -16.15
N LEU A 126 -25.48 0.15 -15.73
CA LEU A 126 -25.35 0.54 -14.33
C LEU A 126 -26.74 0.79 -13.70
N LEU A 127 -27.64 1.45 -14.43
CA LEU A 127 -28.99 1.72 -13.97
C LEU A 127 -29.81 0.44 -13.81
N ILE A 128 -29.72 -0.50 -14.76
CA ILE A 128 -30.38 -1.81 -14.65
C ILE A 128 -29.85 -2.57 -13.42
N PHE A 129 -28.54 -2.53 -13.20
CA PHE A 129 -27.91 -3.16 -12.04
C PHE A 129 -28.38 -2.52 -10.72
N LEU A 130 -28.51 -1.19 -10.68
CA LEU A 130 -29.06 -0.46 -9.54
C LEU A 130 -30.49 -0.89 -9.21
N LEU A 131 -31.33 -1.10 -10.21
CA LEU A 131 -32.71 -1.54 -10.02
C LEU A 131 -32.81 -3.01 -9.59
N LYS A 132 -31.94 -3.88 -10.11
CA LYS A 132 -31.94 -5.31 -9.76
C LYS A 132 -31.33 -5.58 -8.40
N VAL A 133 -30.34 -4.79 -8.00
CA VAL A 133 -29.54 -5.04 -6.80
C VAL A 133 -29.38 -3.77 -5.95
N PRO A 134 -30.47 -3.10 -5.55
CA PRO A 134 -30.40 -1.80 -4.88
C PRO A 134 -29.69 -1.86 -3.52
N PHE A 135 -29.80 -2.99 -2.82
CA PHE A 135 -29.23 -3.17 -1.49
C PHE A 135 -27.69 -3.16 -1.48
N VAL A 136 -27.04 -3.53 -2.58
CA VAL A 136 -25.58 -3.39 -2.74
C VAL A 136 -25.19 -1.91 -2.72
N PHE A 137 -25.94 -1.06 -3.42
CA PHE A 137 -25.68 0.37 -3.44
C PHE A 137 -25.98 1.04 -2.10
N ILE A 138 -27.03 0.61 -1.41
CA ILE A 138 -27.36 1.09 -0.05
C ILE A 138 -26.22 0.75 0.92
N GLY A 139 -25.72 -0.50 0.90
CA GLY A 139 -24.60 -0.90 1.74
C GLY A 139 -23.33 -0.10 1.45
N ALA A 140 -23.03 0.13 0.17
CA ALA A 140 -21.87 0.92 -0.23
C ALA A 140 -22.00 2.40 0.19
N ALA A 141 -23.18 2.99 -0.01
CA ALA A 141 -23.48 4.37 0.39
C ALA A 141 -23.39 4.55 1.91
N LEU A 142 -23.89 3.59 2.69
CA LEU A 142 -23.77 3.59 4.14
C LEU A 142 -22.30 3.71 4.56
N VAL A 143 -21.42 2.89 3.98
CA VAL A 143 -19.98 2.95 4.27
C VAL A 143 -19.36 4.28 3.85
N ALA A 144 -19.73 4.81 2.68
CA ALA A 144 -19.23 6.09 2.22
C ALA A 144 -19.60 7.22 3.20
N VAL A 145 -20.83 7.23 3.70
CA VAL A 145 -21.30 8.17 4.73
C VAL A 145 -20.53 7.97 6.03
N LEU A 146 -20.37 6.73 6.51
CA LEU A 146 -19.60 6.46 7.73
C LEU A 146 -18.15 6.95 7.62
N LYS A 147 -17.49 6.69 6.49
CA LYS A 147 -16.12 7.20 6.23
C LYS A 147 -16.09 8.73 6.18
N ALA A 148 -17.09 9.38 5.61
CA ALA A 148 -17.16 10.83 5.55
C ALA A 148 -17.32 11.49 6.93
N PHE A 149 -18.10 10.90 7.84
CA PHE A 149 -18.35 11.45 9.17
C PHE A 149 -17.25 11.12 10.19
N PHE A 150 -16.66 9.92 10.13
CA PHE A 150 -15.72 9.44 11.14
C PHE A 150 -14.25 9.45 10.70
N GLY A 151 -13.97 9.84 9.45
CA GLY A 151 -12.63 9.83 8.88
C GLY A 151 -12.13 8.42 8.54
N ASP A 152 -10.98 8.34 7.85
CA ASP A 152 -10.33 7.07 7.47
C ASP A 152 -9.82 6.26 8.69
N ASP A 153 -9.92 6.81 9.91
CA ASP A 153 -9.30 6.27 11.13
C ASP A 153 -10.02 5.06 11.73
N ILE A 154 -11.32 4.84 11.43
CA ILE A 154 -12.08 3.69 11.96
C ILE A 154 -11.54 2.34 11.45
N LEU A 155 -10.87 2.32 10.30
CA LEU A 155 -10.44 1.08 9.64
C LEU A 155 -8.93 0.80 9.81
N LYS A 156 -8.21 1.63 10.56
CA LYS A 156 -6.77 1.50 10.81
C LYS A 156 -6.40 0.88 12.17
N ASN A 157 -7.38 0.71 13.07
CA ASN A 157 -7.19 0.17 14.42
C ASN A 157 -7.57 -1.31 14.51
#